data_AF-A0A8J7MTG7-F1
#
_entry.id   AF-A0A8J7MTG7-F1
#
_cell.length_a   1.000
_cell.length_b   1.000
_cell.length_c   1.000
_cell.angle_alpha   90.00
_cell.angle_beta   90.00
_cell.angle_gamma   90.00
#
_symmetry.space_group_name_H-M   'P 1'
#
loop_
_entity.id
_entity.type
_entity.pdbx_description
1 polymer ?
#
loop_
_entity_poly.entity_id
_entity_poly.type
_entity_poly.pdbx_seq_one_letter_code
_entity_poly.pdbx_strand_id
1 'polypeptide(L)' 'MSVSESLPAPGLLSRLPLVGPVARAVNQDINLIFYLLVIALTVLVLAVKIWGIVALTMTALALVPCMFAFFIAVTWP' A
#
# COMPACT_ATOMS: atom_id res chain seq x y z
N MET A 1 3.73 37.14 23.69
CA MET A 1 3.12 36.78 22.39
C MET A 1 3.46 35.33 22.13
N SER A 2 2.46 34.46 22.25
CA SER A 2 2.60 33.01 22.15
C SER A 2 2.92 32.61 20.72
N VAL A 3 4.04 31.90 20.56
CA VAL A 3 4.43 31.21 19.34
C VAL A 3 3.35 30.19 19.00
N SER A 4 2.43 30.56 18.11
CA SER A 4 1.56 29.60 17.43
C SER A 4 2.42 28.87 16.41
N GLU A 5 3.16 27.87 16.90
CA GLU A 5 3.87 26.89 16.10
C GLU A 5 2.81 26.14 15.29
N SER A 6 2.69 26.48 14.00
CA SER A 6 1.81 25.77 13.07
C SER A 6 2.42 24.40 12.81
N LEU A 7 2.14 23.45 13.69
CA LEU A 7 2.48 22.04 13.49
C LEU A 7 1.91 21.61 12.12
N PRO A 8 2.73 21.06 11.21
CA PRO A 8 2.24 20.64 9.91
C PRO A 8 1.09 19.67 10.13
N ALA A 9 -0.09 20.04 9.62
CA ALA A 9 -1.29 19.23 9.77
C ALA A 9 -0.96 17.79 9.32
N PRO A 10 -1.11 16.77 10.18
CA PRO A 10 -0.73 15.42 9.84
C PRO A 10 -1.53 14.98 8.62
N GLY A 11 -0.82 14.82 7.49
CA GLY A 11 -1.43 14.49 6.20
C GLY A 11 -2.26 13.21 6.31
N LEU A 12 -3.31 13.10 5.50
CA LEU A 12 -4.32 12.04 5.54
C LEU A 12 -3.73 10.61 5.65
N LEU A 13 -2.55 10.38 5.05
CA LEU A 13 -1.77 9.14 5.13
C LEU A 13 -1.27 8.76 6.54
N SER A 14 -0.98 9.75 7.39
CA SER A 14 -0.53 9.55 8.78
C SER A 14 -1.66 9.21 9.76
N ARG A 15 -2.93 9.39 9.34
CA ARG A 15 -4.12 8.99 10.13
C ARG A 15 -4.59 7.58 9.86
N LEU A 16 -4.07 6.90 8.84
CA LEU A 16 -4.37 5.50 8.57
C LEU A 16 -3.48 4.63 9.47
N PRO A 17 -4.04 3.97 10.51
CA PRO A 17 -3.26 3.32 11.57
C PRO A 17 -2.39 2.16 11.07
N LEU A 18 -2.69 1.62 9.89
CA LEU A 18 -1.92 0.55 9.25
C LEU A 18 -0.96 1.08 8.16
N VAL A 19 -1.32 2.15 7.45
CA VAL A 19 -0.53 2.65 6.30
C VAL A 19 0.59 3.58 6.76
N GLY A 20 0.34 4.43 7.77
CA GLY A 20 1.32 5.37 8.31
C GLY A 20 2.58 4.70 8.89
N PRO A 21 2.45 3.68 9.75
CA PRO A 21 3.60 2.98 10.32
C PRO A 21 4.37 2.17 9.28
N VAL A 22 3.68 1.49 8.36
CA VAL A 22 4.32 0.69 7.30
C VAL A 22 5.08 1.59 6.33
N ALA A 23 4.49 2.72 5.91
CA ALA A 23 5.18 3.68 5.04
C ALA A 23 6.45 4.25 5.70
N ARG A 24 6.39 4.54 7.01
CA ARG A 24 7.56 5.00 7.78
C ARG A 24 8.63 3.91 7.89
N ALA A 25 8.23 2.66 8.13
CA ALA A 25 9.15 1.53 8.26
C ALA A 25 9.83 1.17 6.92
N VAL A 26 9.11 1.21 5.80
CA VAL A 26 9.68 0.99 4.46
C VAL A 26 10.68 2.10 4.08
N ASN A 27 10.42 3.35 4.48
CA ASN A 27 11.35 4.46 4.23
C ASN A 27 12.64 4.32 5.08
N GLN A 28 12.57 3.62 6.20
CA GLN A 28 13.73 3.37 7.06
C GLN A 28 14.57 2.17 6.60
N ASP A 29 13.94 1.13 6.05
CA ASP A 29 14.64 -0.03 5.47
C ASP A 29 13.95 -0.50 4.18
N ILE A 30 14.65 -0.33 3.06
CA ILE A 30 14.13 -0.71 1.74
C ILE A 30 13.96 -2.22 1.62
N ASN A 31 14.69 -3.05 2.38
CA ASN A 31 14.51 -4.50 2.33
C ASN A 31 13.11 -4.93 2.75
N LEU A 32 12.45 -4.13 3.59
CA LEU A 32 11.11 -4.37 4.08
C LEU A 32 10.09 -4.46 2.94
N ILE A 33 10.30 -3.75 1.82
CA ILE A 33 9.41 -3.85 0.65
C ILE A 33 9.44 -5.24 0.01
N PHE A 34 10.63 -5.87 -0.05
CA PHE A 34 10.79 -7.20 -0.62
C PHE A 34 10.14 -8.26 0.28
N TYR A 35 10.27 -8.12 1.60
CA TYR A 35 9.57 -9.00 2.54
C TYR A 35 8.04 -8.87 2.42
N LEU A 36 7.51 -7.64 2.30
CA LEU A 36 6.07 -7.42 2.10
C LEU A 36 5.56 -8.04 0.80
N LEU A 37 6.32 -7.91 -0.30
CA LEU A 37 5.98 -8.55 -1.57
C LEU A 37 5.95 -10.07 -1.47
N VAL A 38 6.93 -10.68 -0.79
CA VAL A 38 6.98 -12.14 -0.59
C VAL A 38 5.80 -12.61 0.28
N ILE A 39 5.45 -11.87 1.33
CA ILE A 39 4.28 -12.16 2.16
C ILE A 39 2.99 -12.08 1.34
N ALA A 40 2.81 -11.02 0.55
CA ALA A 40 1.65 -10.85 -0.32
C ALA A 40 1.53 -12.00 -1.34
N LEU A 41 2.65 -12.39 -1.96
CA LEU A 41 2.69 -13.53 -2.88
C LEU A 41 2.31 -14.83 -2.17
N THR A 42 2.81 -15.04 -0.95
CA THR A 42 2.49 -16.23 -0.15
C THR A 42 1.00 -16.30 0.18
N VAL A 43 0.40 -15.17 0.58
CA VAL A 43 -1.05 -15.07 0.82
C VAL A 43 -1.83 -15.36 -0.46
N LEU A 44 -1.38 -14.86 -1.62
CA LEU A 44 -2.01 -15.16 -2.91
C LEU A 44 -1.97 -16.66 -3.23
N VAL A 45 -0.82 -17.31 -3.05
CA VAL A 45 -0.69 -18.76 -3.27
C VAL A 45 -1.60 -19.55 -2.33
N LEU A 46 -1.68 -19.15 -1.05
CA LEU A 46 -2.61 -19.75 -0.09
C LEU A 46 -4.08 -19.54 -0.50
N ALA A 47 -4.43 -18.35 -1.00
CA ALA A 47 -5.77 -18.07 -1.49
C ALA A 47 -6.12 -18.94 -2.70
N VAL A 48 -5.19 -19.12 -3.65
CA VAL A 48 -5.36 -20.04 -4.78
C VAL A 48 -5.50 -21.48 -4.31
N LYS A 49 -4.76 -21.90 -3.28
CA LYS A 49 -4.90 -23.25 -2.72
C LYS A 49 -6.28 -23.50 -2.10
N ILE A 50 -6.89 -22.48 -1.48
CA ILE A 50 -8.20 -22.60 -0.81
C ILE A 50 -9.36 -22.45 -1.79
N TRP A 51 -9.28 -21.52 -2.75
CA TRP A 51 -10.40 -21.11 -3.62
C TRP A 51 -10.18 -21.40 -5.11
N GLY A 52 -9.01 -21.92 -5.49
CA GLY A 52 -8.66 -22.21 -6.87
C GLY A 52 -8.47 -20.97 -7.75
N ILE A 53 -8.85 -21.08 -9.02
CA ILE A 53 -8.67 -20.04 -10.05
C ILE A 53 -9.39 -18.73 -9.71
N VAL A 54 -10.46 -18.79 -8.92
CA VAL A 54 -11.28 -17.63 -8.56
C VAL A 54 -10.46 -16.58 -7.81
N ALA A 55 -9.54 -17.01 -6.94
CA ALA A 55 -8.65 -16.10 -6.21
C ALA A 55 -7.77 -15.26 -7.16
N LEU A 56 -7.31 -15.85 -8.27
CA LEU A 56 -6.56 -15.12 -9.30
C LEU A 56 -7.45 -14.11 -10.02
N THR A 57 -8.68 -14.49 -10.37
CA THR A 57 -9.60 -13.57 -11.05
C THR A 57 -9.97 -12.37 -10.17
N MET A 58 -10.18 -12.57 -8.86
CA MET A 58 -10.46 -11.49 -7.92
C MET A 58 -9.25 -10.59 -7.70
N THR A 59 -8.04 -11.18 -7.65
CA THR A 59 -6.79 -10.41 -7.57
C THR A 59 -6.59 -9.57 -8.82
N ALA A 60 -6.82 -10.13 -10.00
CA ALA A 60 -6.76 -9.40 -11.27
C ALA A 60 -7.80 -8.26 -11.32
N LEU A 61 -9.02 -8.50 -10.84
CA LEU A 61 -10.08 -7.50 -10.79
C LEU A 61 -9.72 -6.33 -9.86
N ALA A 62 -9.13 -6.62 -8.70
CA ALA A 62 -8.62 -5.61 -7.77
C ALA A 62 -7.42 -4.83 -8.34
N LEU A 63 -6.64 -5.44 -9.24
CA LEU A 63 -5.50 -4.80 -9.88
C LEU A 63 -5.92 -3.77 -10.95
N VAL A 64 -7.14 -3.88 -11.52
CA VAL A 64 -7.68 -2.91 -12.48
C VAL A 64 -7.71 -1.47 -11.94
N PRO A 65 -8.37 -1.15 -10.81
CA PRO A 65 -8.34 0.21 -10.27
C PRO A 65 -6.93 0.63 -9.84
N CYS A 66 -6.08 -0.30 -9.40
CA CYS A 66 -4.68 -0.01 -9.10
C CYS A 66 -3.89 0.43 -10.34
N MET A 67 -4.09 -0.22 -11.50
CA MET A 67 -3.49 0.20 -12.77
C MET A 67 -3.97 1.58 -13.19
N PHE A 68 -5.27 1.87 -13.06
CA PHE A 68 -5.79 3.20 -13.33
C PHE A 68 -5.17 4.26 -12.42
N ALA A 69 -5.09 4.01 -11.10
CA ALA A 69 -4.44 4.90 -10.17
C ALA A 69 -2.96 5.11 -10.51
N PHE A 70 -2.25 4.05 -10.91
CA PHE A 70 -0.86 4.13 -11.37
C PHE A 70 -0.73 4.98 -12.63
N PHE A 71 -1.58 4.79 -13.63
CA PHE A 71 -1.56 5.60 -14.86
C PHE A 71 -1.88 7.06 -14.60
N ILE A 72 -2.84 7.34 -13.72
CA ILE A 72 -3.14 8.71 -13.28
C ILE A 72 -1.91 9.30 -12.60
N ALA A 73 -1.28 8.57 -11.67
CA ALA A 73 -0.10 9.06 -10.96
C ALA A 73 1.10 9.34 -11.88
N VAL A 74 1.33 8.52 -12.91
CA VAL A 74 2.41 8.70 -13.88
C VAL A 74 2.10 9.82 -14.89
N THR A 75 0.84 10.00 -15.25
CA THR A 75 0.40 11.04 -16.21
C THR A 75 0.13 12.39 -15.52
N TRP A 76 0.17 12.43 -14.18
CA TRP A 76 -0.01 13.64 -13.40
C TRP A 76 1.14 14.63 -13.69
N PRO A 77 0.85 15.87 -14.12
CA PRO A 77 1.86 16.86 -14.47
C PRO A 77 2.64 17.40 -13.26
#